data_AF-A0AA44J1Y9-F1
#
_entry.id   AF-A0AA44J1Y9-F1
#
_cell.length_a   1.000
_cell.length_b   1.000
_cell.length_c   1.000
_cell.angle_alpha   90.00
_cell.angle_beta   90.00
_cell.angle_gamma   90.00
#
_symmetry.space_group_name_H-M   'P 1'
#
loop_
_entity.id
_entity.type
_entity.pdbx_description
1 polymer ?
#
loop_
_entity_poly.entity_id
_entity_poly.type
_entity_poly.pdbx_seq_one_letter_code
_entity_poly.pdbx_strand_id
1 'polypeptide(L)'
;MSQKVPLVSSDDLKAQKRVAEERLDVLRHEQVAALEEGREFEHNGEILLTSERIDALKKAVERAEKREDDARERRIRELERKRLEQIRSKAVSLVEKRNEALQDAEGAMSQTIEAIQRYLKANDDLAGMMQHAKPIFARHGVGDQEYSEFGVGNVQQRLSLYLSLAFDSLDLQQNHLGQVTWHSNPGVRGSWNENETKAISGLFNGVFLRGIDHVLKELPELADEKA
;
A
#
# COMPACT_ATOMS: atom_id res chain seq x y z
N MET A 1 39.00 -32.25 -22.09
CA MET A 1 38.79 -31.23 -21.03
C MET A 1 39.95 -30.24 -21.12
N SER A 2 39.70 -29.02 -21.61
CA SER A 2 40.76 -28.02 -21.75
C SER A 2 40.93 -27.31 -20.40
N GLN A 3 42.09 -27.52 -19.75
CA GLN A 3 42.48 -26.77 -18.56
C GLN A 3 42.57 -25.28 -18.97
N LYS A 4 41.55 -24.50 -18.61
CA LYS A 4 41.59 -23.04 -18.77
C LYS A 4 42.68 -22.52 -17.85
N VAL A 5 43.83 -22.19 -18.44
CA VAL A 5 44.91 -21.47 -17.76
C VAL A 5 44.31 -20.18 -17.18
N PRO A 6 44.45 -19.93 -15.87
CA PRO A 6 43.97 -18.69 -15.26
C PRO A 6 44.68 -17.52 -15.94
N LEU A 7 43.88 -16.58 -16.45
CA LEU A 7 44.38 -15.38 -17.10
C LEU A 7 44.96 -14.44 -16.04
N VAL A 8 46.18 -13.96 -16.28
CA VAL A 8 46.88 -12.99 -15.42
C VAL A 8 46.10 -11.67 -15.37
N SER A 9 46.03 -11.05 -14.19
CA SER A 9 45.30 -9.79 -13.98
C SER A 9 45.96 -8.61 -14.68
N SER A 10 45.21 -7.53 -14.94
CA SER A 10 45.78 -6.31 -15.51
C SER A 10 46.86 -5.70 -14.61
N ASP A 11 46.70 -5.80 -13.28
CA ASP A 11 47.66 -5.30 -12.29
C ASP A 11 48.97 -6.09 -12.28
N ASP A 12 48.90 -7.42 -12.38
CA ASP A 12 50.09 -8.28 -12.49
C ASP A 12 50.85 -8.00 -13.81
N LEU A 13 50.15 -7.78 -14.92
CA LEU A 13 50.76 -7.44 -16.19
C LEU A 13 51.38 -6.02 -16.18
N LYS A 14 50.78 -5.07 -15.48
CA LYS A 14 51.35 -3.73 -15.24
C LYS A 14 52.61 -3.81 -14.39
N ALA A 15 52.62 -4.65 -13.36
CA ALA A 15 53.81 -4.87 -12.53
C ALA A 15 54.95 -5.49 -13.35
N GLN A 16 54.66 -6.52 -14.16
CA GLN A 16 55.65 -7.11 -15.07
C GLN A 16 56.16 -6.12 -16.11
N LYS A 17 55.29 -5.24 -16.62
CA LYS A 17 55.67 -4.17 -17.54
C LYS A 17 56.62 -3.19 -16.88
N ARG A 18 56.33 -2.70 -15.66
CA ARG A 18 57.23 -1.80 -14.91
C ARG A 18 58.60 -2.41 -14.69
N VAL A 19 58.66 -3.68 -14.26
CA VAL A 19 59.94 -4.39 -14.07
C VAL A 19 60.72 -4.50 -15.39
N ALA A 20 60.04 -4.73 -16.52
CA ALA A 20 60.69 -4.77 -17.82
C ALA A 20 61.17 -3.39 -18.29
N GLU A 21 60.41 -2.32 -18.04
CA GLU A 21 60.80 -0.92 -18.29
C GLU A 21 62.04 -0.55 -17.45
N GLU A 22 62.04 -0.86 -16.16
CA GLU A 22 63.19 -0.65 -15.27
C GLU A 22 64.45 -1.40 -15.76
N ARG A 23 64.30 -2.65 -16.21
CA ARG A 23 65.44 -3.42 -16.77
C ARG A 23 65.93 -2.82 -18.08
N LEU A 24 65.04 -2.32 -18.94
CA LEU A 24 65.42 -1.66 -20.18
C LEU A 24 66.19 -0.37 -19.92
N ASP A 25 65.78 0.41 -18.92
CA ASP A 25 66.46 1.65 -18.54
C ASP A 25 67.86 1.38 -17.98
N VAL A 26 68.02 0.33 -17.15
CA VAL A 26 69.34 -0.13 -16.68
C VAL A 26 70.23 -0.54 -17.85
N LEU A 27 69.73 -1.36 -18.78
CA LEU A 27 70.49 -1.81 -19.96
C LEU A 27 70.89 -0.64 -20.87
N ARG A 28 70.02 0.35 -21.04
CA ARG A 28 70.33 1.57 -21.82
C ARG A 28 71.39 2.42 -21.13
N HIS A 29 71.36 2.53 -19.81
CA HIS A 29 72.37 3.25 -19.05
C HIS A 29 73.75 2.56 -19.16
N GLU A 30 73.78 1.23 -19.05
CA GLU A 30 75.00 0.42 -19.27
C GLU A 30 75.55 0.55 -20.70
N GLN A 31 74.67 0.59 -21.70
CA GLN A 31 75.06 0.82 -23.10
C GLN A 31 75.69 2.20 -23.30
N VAL A 32 75.12 3.25 -22.69
CA VAL A 32 75.68 4.62 -22.74
C VAL A 32 77.04 4.66 -22.05
N ALA A 33 77.19 4.06 -20.87
CA ALA A 33 78.46 4.00 -20.17
C ALA A 33 79.54 3.25 -20.98
N ALA A 34 79.20 2.12 -21.60
CA ALA A 34 80.12 1.38 -22.46
C ALA A 34 80.57 2.21 -23.69
N LEU A 35 79.65 2.97 -24.29
CA LEU A 35 79.96 3.88 -25.40
C LEU A 35 80.88 5.04 -24.97
N GLU A 36 80.64 5.62 -23.79
CA GLU A 36 81.49 6.69 -23.22
C GLU A 36 82.91 6.21 -22.91
N GLU A 37 83.06 4.96 -22.49
CA GLU A 37 84.35 4.33 -22.16
C GLU A 37 85.04 3.68 -23.38
N GLY A 38 84.40 3.68 -24.55
CA GLY A 38 84.94 3.08 -25.78
C GLY A 38 85.00 1.54 -25.76
N ARG A 39 84.16 0.89 -24.93
CA ARG A 39 84.05 -0.56 -24.82
C ARG A 39 82.88 -1.09 -25.66
N GLU A 40 82.99 -2.30 -26.19
CA GLU A 40 81.85 -2.95 -26.85
C GLU A 40 80.79 -3.34 -25.81
N PHE A 41 79.53 -3.05 -26.12
CA PHE A 41 78.40 -3.41 -25.27
C PHE A 41 77.87 -4.80 -25.66
N GLU A 42 77.98 -5.77 -24.75
CA GLU A 42 77.67 -7.18 -25.01
C GLU A 42 76.15 -7.49 -25.04
N HIS A 43 75.31 -6.65 -24.44
CA HIS A 43 73.88 -6.95 -24.22
C HIS A 43 72.90 -6.30 -25.21
N ASN A 44 73.34 -5.91 -26.42
CA ASN A 44 72.47 -5.30 -27.43
C ASN A 44 71.23 -6.15 -27.77
N GLY A 45 71.37 -7.48 -27.77
CA GLY A 45 70.25 -8.41 -27.99
C GLY A 45 69.21 -8.39 -26.85
N GLU A 46 69.64 -8.17 -25.61
CA GLU A 46 68.74 -8.07 -24.45
C GLU A 46 67.88 -6.81 -24.50
N ILE A 47 68.41 -5.71 -25.04
CA ILE A 47 67.63 -4.47 -25.25
C ILE A 47 66.48 -4.70 -26.23
N LEU A 48 66.76 -5.36 -27.36
CA LEU A 48 65.74 -5.71 -28.37
C LEU A 48 64.66 -6.63 -27.77
N LEU A 49 65.07 -7.72 -27.11
CA LEU A 49 64.15 -8.67 -26.48
C LEU A 49 63.32 -8.02 -25.38
N THR A 50 63.92 -7.14 -24.56
CA THR A 50 63.21 -6.44 -23.49
C THR A 50 62.23 -5.40 -24.05
N SER A 51 62.60 -4.71 -25.13
CA SER A 51 61.71 -3.79 -25.86
C SER A 51 60.49 -4.52 -26.44
N GLU A 52 60.71 -5.63 -27.14
CA GLU A 52 59.63 -6.46 -27.69
C GLU A 52 58.73 -7.03 -26.58
N ARG A 53 59.33 -7.42 -25.45
CA ARG A 53 58.60 -7.86 -24.27
C ARG A 53 57.73 -6.74 -23.68
N ILE A 54 58.22 -5.50 -23.62
CA ILE A 54 57.42 -4.34 -23.16
C ILE A 54 56.24 -4.09 -24.11
N ASP A 55 56.44 -4.17 -25.42
CA ASP A 55 55.36 -4.00 -26.40
C ASP A 55 54.31 -5.12 -26.30
N ALA A 56 54.75 -6.36 -26.12
CA ALA A 56 53.87 -7.49 -25.88
C ALA A 56 53.08 -7.32 -24.57
N LEU A 57 53.74 -6.88 -23.49
CA LEU A 57 53.11 -6.61 -22.19
C LEU A 57 52.12 -5.45 -22.28
N LYS A 58 52.43 -4.38 -23.03
CA LYS A 58 51.52 -3.26 -23.25
C LYS A 58 50.23 -3.72 -23.91
N LYS A 59 50.32 -4.49 -25.00
CA LYS A 59 49.13 -5.08 -25.67
C LYS A 59 48.39 -6.07 -24.76
N ALA A 60 49.10 -6.80 -23.90
CA ALA A 60 48.50 -7.72 -22.94
C ALA A 60 47.72 -6.97 -21.85
N VAL A 61 48.27 -5.86 -21.32
CA VAL A 61 47.59 -4.98 -20.35
C VAL A 61 46.31 -4.41 -20.95
N GLU A 62 46.36 -3.81 -22.14
CA GLU A 62 45.16 -3.24 -22.80
C GLU A 62 44.05 -4.29 -22.97
N ARG A 63 44.41 -5.52 -23.36
CA ARG A 63 43.45 -6.64 -23.47
C ARG A 63 42.95 -7.13 -22.11
N ALA A 64 43.77 -7.09 -21.07
CA ALA A 64 43.37 -7.48 -19.72
C ALA A 64 42.40 -6.46 -19.13
N GLU A 65 42.70 -5.17 -19.20
CA GLU A 65 41.83 -4.08 -18.76
C GLU A 65 40.47 -4.14 -19.46
N LYS A 66 40.45 -4.26 -20.79
CA LYS A 66 39.19 -4.36 -21.54
C LYS A 66 38.32 -5.54 -21.09
N ARG A 67 38.93 -6.69 -20.80
CA ARG A 67 38.18 -7.86 -20.30
C ARG A 67 37.66 -7.67 -18.88
N GLU A 68 38.44 -7.02 -18.02
CA GLU A 68 38.04 -6.72 -16.64
C GLU A 68 36.90 -5.69 -16.60
N ASP A 69 36.96 -4.66 -17.46
CA ASP A 69 35.90 -3.67 -17.62
C ASP A 69 34.63 -4.29 -18.19
N ASP A 70 34.74 -5.08 -19.27
CA ASP A 70 33.60 -5.84 -19.82
C ASP A 70 32.96 -6.76 -18.77
N ALA A 71 33.78 -7.43 -17.94
CA ALA A 71 33.30 -8.29 -16.87
C ALA A 71 32.62 -7.48 -15.75
N ARG A 72 33.16 -6.31 -15.40
CA ARG A 72 32.58 -5.41 -14.41
C ARG A 72 31.24 -4.86 -14.88
N GLU A 73 31.15 -4.38 -16.13
CA GLU A 73 29.91 -3.91 -16.72
C GLU A 73 28.84 -5.01 -16.76
N ARG A 74 29.20 -6.24 -17.15
CA ARG A 74 28.25 -7.37 -17.12
C ARG A 74 27.71 -7.62 -15.71
N ARG A 75 28.57 -7.61 -14.70
CA ARG A 75 28.14 -7.77 -13.30
C ARG A 75 27.21 -6.65 -12.87
N ILE A 76 27.51 -5.40 -13.23
CA ILE A 76 26.65 -4.25 -12.92
C ILE A 76 25.27 -4.43 -13.56
N ARG A 77 25.22 -4.73 -14.86
CA ARG A 77 23.96 -4.96 -15.59
C ARG A 77 23.15 -6.13 -15.01
N GLU A 78 23.81 -7.22 -14.60
CA GLU A 78 23.15 -8.34 -13.93
C GLU A 78 22.56 -7.94 -12.58
N LEU A 79 23.28 -7.14 -11.78
CA LEU A 79 22.79 -6.65 -10.49
C LEU A 79 21.61 -5.68 -10.68
N GLU A 80 21.70 -4.77 -11.65
CA GLU A 80 20.61 -3.85 -12.00
C GLU A 80 19.37 -4.62 -12.46
N ARG A 81 19.54 -5.63 -13.30
CA ARG A 81 18.45 -6.50 -13.75
C ARG A 81 17.78 -7.20 -12.57
N LYS A 82 18.56 -7.83 -11.69
CA LYS A 82 18.03 -8.49 -10.48
C LYS A 82 17.25 -7.51 -9.61
N ARG A 83 17.77 -6.29 -9.41
CA ARG A 83 17.09 -5.25 -8.64
C ARG A 83 15.78 -4.81 -9.29
N LEU A 84 15.76 -4.64 -10.62
CA LEU A 84 14.54 -4.30 -11.36
C LEU A 84 13.51 -5.42 -11.32
N GLU A 85 13.93 -6.69 -11.38
CA GLU A 85 13.04 -7.85 -11.23
C GLU A 85 12.41 -7.91 -9.82
N GLN A 86 13.18 -7.59 -8.78
CA GLN A 86 12.67 -7.45 -7.41
C GLN A 86 11.70 -6.27 -7.26
N ILE A 87 12.01 -5.12 -7.84
CA ILE A 87 11.09 -3.95 -7.83
C ILE A 87 9.80 -4.31 -8.58
N ARG A 88 9.91 -4.95 -9.75
CA ARG A 88 8.77 -5.34 -10.56
C ARG A 88 7.85 -6.30 -9.81
N SER A 89 8.39 -7.37 -9.22
CA SER A 89 7.60 -8.34 -8.46
C SER A 89 6.92 -7.69 -7.25
N LYS A 90 7.64 -6.85 -6.50
CA LYS A 90 7.07 -6.08 -5.39
C LYS A 90 5.95 -5.14 -5.87
N ALA A 91 6.15 -4.41 -6.95
CA ALA A 91 5.16 -3.50 -7.51
C ALA A 91 3.88 -4.23 -7.92
N VAL A 92 4.00 -5.37 -8.61
CA VAL A 92 2.83 -6.20 -8.99
C VAL A 92 2.07 -6.64 -7.74
N SER A 93 2.77 -7.20 -6.74
CA SER A 93 2.12 -7.64 -5.49
C SER A 93 1.44 -6.52 -4.71
N LEU A 94 1.98 -5.29 -4.77
CA LEU A 94 1.38 -4.13 -4.13
C LEU A 94 0.12 -3.65 -4.87
N VAL A 95 0.13 -3.72 -6.20
CA VAL A 95 -1.04 -3.38 -7.02
C VAL A 95 -2.17 -4.39 -6.79
N GLU A 96 -1.85 -5.68 -6.72
CA GLU A 96 -2.82 -6.73 -6.39
C GLU A 96 -3.48 -6.48 -5.02
N LYS A 97 -2.67 -6.32 -3.97
CA LYS A 97 -3.17 -6.01 -2.61
C LYS A 97 -3.99 -4.71 -2.55
N ARG A 98 -3.58 -3.68 -3.29
CA ARG A 98 -4.31 -2.42 -3.39
C ARG A 98 -5.70 -2.63 -4.02
N ASN A 99 -5.77 -3.44 -5.07
CA ASN A 99 -7.04 -3.71 -5.76
C ASN A 99 -7.95 -4.61 -4.94
N GLU A 100 -7.40 -5.63 -4.26
CA GLU A 100 -8.14 -6.47 -3.30
C GLU A 100 -8.76 -5.63 -2.19
N ALA A 101 -7.98 -4.74 -1.56
CA ALA A 101 -8.49 -3.84 -0.53
C ALA A 101 -9.60 -2.91 -1.03
N LEU A 102 -9.54 -2.48 -2.30
CA LEU A 102 -10.59 -1.66 -2.91
C LEU A 102 -11.86 -2.47 -3.17
N GLN A 103 -11.72 -3.72 -3.61
CA GLN A 103 -12.84 -4.64 -3.81
C GLN A 103 -13.52 -5.00 -2.48
N ASP A 104 -12.75 -5.22 -1.42
CA ASP A 104 -13.27 -5.45 -0.07
C ASP A 104 -14.05 -4.23 0.43
N ALA A 105 -13.52 -3.01 0.20
CA ALA A 105 -14.20 -1.77 0.54
C ALA A 105 -15.51 -1.60 -0.25
N GLU A 106 -15.52 -1.92 -1.55
CA GLU A 106 -16.73 -1.92 -2.37
C GLU A 106 -17.78 -2.88 -1.82
N GLY A 107 -17.40 -4.12 -1.51
CA GLY A 107 -18.30 -5.12 -0.93
C GLY A 107 -18.89 -4.68 0.42
N ALA A 108 -18.05 -4.13 1.31
CA ALA A 108 -18.50 -3.61 2.59
C ALA A 108 -19.46 -2.41 2.44
N MET A 109 -19.20 -1.53 1.46
CA MET A 109 -20.10 -0.41 1.16
C MET A 109 -21.45 -0.88 0.64
N SER A 110 -21.49 -1.85 -0.27
CA SER A 110 -22.75 -2.44 -0.75
C SER A 110 -23.56 -3.05 0.40
N GLN A 111 -22.93 -3.82 1.28
CA GLN A 111 -23.60 -4.39 2.47
C GLN A 111 -24.12 -3.30 3.42
N THR A 112 -23.37 -2.21 3.59
CA THR A 112 -23.77 -1.06 4.42
C THR A 112 -25.00 -0.36 3.82
N ILE A 113 -25.03 -0.14 2.50
CA ILE A 113 -26.17 0.45 1.80
C ILE A 113 -27.42 -0.42 1.97
N GLU A 114 -27.29 -1.74 1.77
CA GLU A 114 -28.41 -2.68 1.97
C GLU A 114 -28.91 -2.71 3.41
N ALA A 115 -28.00 -2.63 4.40
CA ALA A 115 -28.37 -2.55 5.81
C ALA A 115 -29.15 -1.25 6.12
N ILE A 116 -28.70 -0.11 5.59
CA ILE A 116 -29.37 1.19 5.74
C ILE A 116 -30.77 1.15 5.09
N GLN A 117 -30.89 0.58 3.90
CA GLN A 117 -32.19 0.44 3.22
C GLN A 117 -33.17 -0.43 4.02
N ARG A 118 -32.71 -1.56 4.58
CA ARG A 118 -33.54 -2.40 5.45
C ARG A 118 -33.98 -1.66 6.71
N TYR A 119 -33.07 -0.91 7.32
CA TYR A 119 -33.36 -0.08 8.47
C TYR A 119 -34.41 1.01 8.16
N LEU A 120 -34.25 1.74 7.07
CA LEU A 120 -35.20 2.77 6.61
C LEU A 120 -36.59 2.16 6.36
N LYS A 121 -36.64 1.02 5.67
CA LYS A 121 -37.91 0.31 5.44
C LYS A 121 -38.59 -0.09 6.75
N ALA A 122 -37.84 -0.67 7.69
CA ALA A 122 -38.40 -1.05 8.99
C ALA A 122 -38.91 0.16 9.78
N ASN A 123 -38.22 1.30 9.68
CA ASN A 123 -38.69 2.56 10.26
C ASN A 123 -39.98 3.05 9.59
N ASP A 124 -40.07 3.02 8.26
CA ASP A 124 -41.26 3.44 7.52
C ASP A 124 -42.47 2.56 7.83
N ASP A 125 -42.27 1.24 7.90
CA ASP A 125 -43.30 0.28 8.31
C ASP A 125 -43.81 0.61 9.72
N LEU A 126 -42.88 0.87 10.66
CA LEU A 126 -43.22 1.23 12.04
C LEU A 126 -43.94 2.57 12.13
N ALA A 127 -43.48 3.59 11.41
CA ALA A 127 -44.13 4.89 11.33
C ALA A 127 -45.55 4.75 10.74
N GLY A 128 -45.73 3.92 9.71
CA GLY A 128 -47.03 3.58 9.14
C GLY A 128 -47.96 2.94 10.16
N MET A 129 -47.48 1.95 10.93
CA MET A 129 -48.25 1.34 12.02
C MET A 129 -48.69 2.37 13.07
N MET A 130 -47.78 3.28 13.46
CA MET A 130 -48.10 4.34 14.42
C MET A 130 -49.16 5.29 13.89
N GLN A 131 -49.10 5.68 12.61
CA GLN A 131 -50.12 6.51 11.97
C GLN A 131 -51.48 5.80 11.89
N HIS A 132 -51.50 4.50 11.59
CA HIS A 132 -52.73 3.72 11.59
C HIS A 132 -53.35 3.54 12.98
N ALA A 133 -52.53 3.51 14.03
CA ALA A 133 -53.00 3.41 15.41
C ALA A 133 -53.60 4.73 15.95
N LYS A 134 -53.16 5.90 15.47
CA LYS A 134 -53.66 7.21 15.91
C LYS A 134 -55.20 7.34 15.97
N PRO A 135 -55.97 7.01 14.92
CA PRO A 135 -57.43 7.12 14.98
C PRO A 135 -58.06 6.15 16.00
N ILE A 136 -57.42 5.02 16.28
CA ILE A 136 -57.87 4.08 17.31
C ILE A 136 -57.63 4.70 18.69
N PHE A 137 -56.41 5.18 18.93
CA PHE A 137 -56.03 5.84 20.18
C PHE A 137 -56.95 7.03 20.52
N ALA A 138 -57.26 7.87 19.52
CA ALA A 138 -58.15 9.01 19.69
C ALA A 138 -59.58 8.62 20.14
N ARG A 139 -60.11 7.48 19.66
CA ARG A 139 -61.44 6.98 20.07
C ARG A 139 -61.48 6.52 21.53
N HIS A 140 -60.33 6.14 22.07
CA HIS A 140 -60.15 5.61 23.42
C HIS A 140 -59.50 6.63 24.36
N GLY A 141 -59.54 7.93 24.02
CA GLY A 141 -59.03 8.99 24.90
C GLY A 141 -57.50 8.98 25.10
N VAL A 142 -56.75 8.19 24.33
CA VAL A 142 -55.29 8.23 24.31
C VAL A 142 -54.84 9.43 23.47
N GLY A 143 -54.02 10.30 24.06
CA GLY A 143 -53.59 11.55 23.42
C GLY A 143 -52.88 11.34 22.09
N ASP A 144 -53.15 12.23 21.12
CA ASP A 144 -52.47 12.24 19.82
C ASP A 144 -51.07 12.84 20.00
N GLN A 145 -50.08 11.97 20.19
CA GLN A 145 -48.68 12.37 20.21
C GLN A 145 -48.08 12.27 18.80
N GLU A 146 -47.31 13.30 18.43
CA GLU A 146 -46.48 13.24 17.25
C GLU A 146 -45.27 12.34 17.51
N TYR A 147 -45.19 11.25 16.75
CA TYR A 147 -44.06 10.32 16.76
C TYR A 147 -42.88 10.89 15.96
N SER A 148 -42.42 12.09 16.33
CA SER A 148 -41.45 12.87 15.56
C SER A 148 -40.12 12.13 15.37
N GLU A 149 -39.68 11.32 16.33
CA GLU A 149 -38.41 10.57 16.24
C GLU A 149 -38.37 9.53 15.11
N PHE A 150 -39.53 9.04 14.67
CA PHE A 150 -39.67 8.11 13.53
C PHE A 150 -39.88 8.84 12.20
N GLY A 151 -40.02 10.17 12.24
CA GLY A 151 -40.16 11.00 11.06
C GLY A 151 -38.92 10.98 10.18
N VAL A 152 -39.13 10.98 8.87
CA VAL A 152 -38.08 10.85 7.84
C VAL A 152 -36.90 11.81 8.08
N GLY A 153 -37.17 13.07 8.44
CA GLY A 153 -36.12 14.06 8.70
C GLY A 153 -35.23 13.72 9.89
N ASN A 154 -35.81 13.29 11.01
CA ASN A 154 -35.04 12.95 12.22
C ASN A 154 -34.23 11.66 12.03
N VAL A 155 -34.81 10.67 11.34
CA VAL A 155 -34.13 9.42 11.01
C VAL A 155 -32.96 9.68 10.07
N GLN A 156 -33.15 10.50 9.02
CA GLN A 156 -32.07 10.90 8.11
C GLN A 156 -30.96 11.67 8.84
N GLN A 157 -31.33 12.57 9.77
CA GLN A 157 -30.36 13.29 10.58
C GLN A 157 -29.53 12.34 11.44
N ARG A 158 -30.15 11.40 12.16
CA ARG A 158 -29.42 10.40 12.97
C ARG A 158 -28.52 9.51 12.12
N LEU A 159 -29.00 9.02 10.97
CA LEU A 159 -28.18 8.25 10.02
C LEU A 159 -26.99 9.06 9.49
N SER A 160 -27.20 10.33 9.17
CA SER A 160 -26.12 11.24 8.74
C SER A 160 -25.05 11.42 9.82
N LEU A 161 -25.45 11.53 11.10
CA LEU A 161 -24.52 11.58 12.23
C LEU A 161 -23.70 10.29 12.36
N TYR A 162 -24.35 9.13 12.26
CA TYR A 162 -23.68 7.83 12.33
C TYR A 162 -22.67 7.64 11.20
N LEU A 163 -23.07 7.95 9.95
CA LEU A 163 -22.18 7.89 8.79
C LEU A 163 -21.00 8.85 8.93
N SER A 164 -21.24 10.08 9.39
CA SER A 164 -20.18 11.07 9.60
C SER A 164 -19.16 10.61 10.64
N LEU A 165 -19.62 9.95 11.73
CA LEU A 165 -18.73 9.32 12.72
C LEU A 165 -17.90 8.18 12.11
N ALA A 166 -18.50 7.38 11.22
CA ALA A 166 -17.79 6.32 10.50
C ALA A 166 -16.65 6.92 9.64
N PHE A 167 -16.92 8.01 8.92
CA PHE A 167 -15.91 8.67 8.11
C PHE A 167 -14.82 9.38 8.92
N ASP A 168 -15.14 9.88 10.12
CA ASP A 168 -14.15 10.45 11.05
C ASP A 168 -13.08 9.41 11.45
N SER A 169 -13.45 8.12 11.48
CA SER A 169 -12.50 7.03 11.77
C SER A 169 -11.45 6.78 10.69
N LEU A 170 -11.61 7.39 9.51
CA LEU A 170 -10.60 7.31 8.45
C LEU A 170 -9.31 8.07 8.79
N ASP A 171 -9.29 8.85 9.89
CA ASP A 171 -8.14 9.64 10.37
C ASP A 171 -7.48 10.48 9.26
N LEU A 172 -8.31 10.92 8.32
CA LEU A 172 -7.90 11.91 7.35
C LEU A 172 -7.80 13.22 8.12
N GLN A 173 -6.68 13.94 8.01
CA GLN A 173 -6.48 15.25 8.67
C GLN A 173 -7.48 16.34 8.21
N GLN A 174 -8.51 15.95 7.46
CA GLN A 174 -9.50 16.76 6.77
C GLN A 174 -10.83 16.02 6.81
N ASN A 175 -11.94 16.76 6.91
CA ASN A 175 -13.30 16.19 6.89
C ASN A 175 -13.82 15.95 5.47
N HIS A 176 -12.93 15.59 4.55
CA HIS A 176 -13.28 15.32 3.17
C HIS A 176 -12.38 14.29 2.50
N LEU A 177 -12.93 13.59 1.53
CA LEU A 177 -12.21 12.72 0.60
C LEU A 177 -12.70 13.03 -0.82
N GLY A 178 -11.89 13.78 -1.57
CA GLY A 178 -12.27 14.27 -2.90
C GLY A 178 -13.51 15.15 -2.82
N GLN A 179 -14.61 14.72 -3.45
CA GLN A 179 -15.89 15.43 -3.45
C GLN A 179 -16.78 15.09 -2.25
N VAL A 180 -16.44 14.05 -1.49
CA VAL A 180 -17.21 13.64 -0.31
C VAL A 180 -16.76 14.47 0.88
N THR A 181 -17.70 15.15 1.53
CA THR A 181 -17.45 15.94 2.74
C THR A 181 -18.35 15.45 3.86
N TRP A 182 -17.86 15.46 5.09
CA TRP A 182 -18.63 15.13 6.29
C TRP A 182 -18.35 16.13 7.40
N HIS A 183 -19.14 16.07 8.47
CA HIS A 183 -18.93 16.91 9.65
C HIS A 183 -18.32 16.05 10.76
N SER A 184 -17.17 16.45 11.31
CA SER A 184 -16.64 15.78 12.51
C SER A 184 -17.65 15.95 13.65
N ASN A 185 -18.01 14.84 14.27
CA ASN A 185 -19.10 14.79 15.25
C ASN A 185 -18.68 14.06 16.53
N PRO A 186 -17.90 14.73 17.41
CA PRO A 186 -17.34 14.11 18.61
C PRO A 186 -18.38 13.76 19.69
N GLY A 187 -19.65 14.12 19.48
CA GLY A 187 -20.74 13.94 20.45
C GLY A 187 -21.37 12.55 20.46
N VAL A 188 -21.23 11.75 19.40
CA VAL A 188 -21.82 10.42 19.32
C VAL A 188 -20.82 9.40 19.88
N ARG A 189 -21.10 8.90 21.08
CA ARG A 189 -20.28 7.86 21.75
C ARG A 189 -21.05 6.56 21.84
N GLY A 190 -20.35 5.42 21.71
CA GLY A 190 -20.95 4.09 21.78
C GLY A 190 -21.47 3.56 20.44
N SER A 191 -22.14 2.41 20.48
CA SER A 191 -22.64 1.75 19.26
C SER A 191 -23.84 2.47 18.66
N TRP A 192 -24.00 2.44 17.34
CA TRP A 192 -25.14 3.06 16.65
C TRP A 192 -26.48 2.52 17.16
N ASN A 193 -26.54 1.22 17.41
CA ASN A 193 -27.74 0.56 17.95
C ASN A 193 -28.13 1.06 19.35
N GLU A 194 -27.16 1.26 20.25
CA GLU A 194 -27.44 1.81 21.58
C GLU A 194 -27.96 3.23 21.51
N ASN A 195 -27.37 4.06 20.65
CA ASN A 195 -27.81 5.44 20.47
C ASN A 195 -29.21 5.51 19.86
N GLU A 196 -29.49 4.65 18.88
CA GLU A 196 -30.83 4.56 18.27
C GLU A 196 -31.86 4.09 19.29
N THR A 197 -31.56 3.02 20.04
CA THR A 197 -32.43 2.51 21.10
C THR A 197 -32.73 3.58 22.15
N LYS A 198 -31.73 4.34 22.58
CA LYS A 198 -31.92 5.44 23.54
C LYS A 198 -32.79 6.56 22.96
N ALA A 199 -32.60 6.93 21.71
CA ALA A 199 -33.38 7.96 21.04
C ALA A 199 -34.87 7.59 20.95
N ILE A 200 -35.18 6.35 20.60
CA ILE A 200 -36.57 5.95 20.31
C ILE A 200 -37.30 5.30 21.49
N SER A 201 -36.59 4.70 22.45
CA SER A 201 -37.20 3.87 23.51
C SER A 201 -38.22 4.61 24.37
N GLY A 202 -37.99 5.89 24.65
CA GLY A 202 -38.92 6.71 25.42
C GLY A 202 -40.28 6.84 24.74
N LEU A 203 -40.30 7.15 23.44
CA LEU A 203 -41.53 7.25 22.66
C LEU A 203 -42.12 5.87 22.33
N PHE A 204 -41.29 4.90 21.95
CA PHE A 204 -41.80 3.59 21.58
C PHE A 204 -42.38 2.83 22.77
N ASN A 205 -41.58 2.60 23.81
CA ASN A 205 -42.02 1.84 24.98
C ASN A 205 -42.88 2.68 25.93
N GLY A 206 -42.52 3.95 26.12
CA GLY A 206 -43.16 4.81 27.10
C GLY A 206 -44.48 5.43 26.64
N VAL A 207 -44.68 5.57 25.34
CA VAL A 207 -45.88 6.18 24.76
C VAL A 207 -46.64 5.17 23.90
N PHE A 208 -46.05 4.72 22.80
CA PHE A 208 -46.78 3.93 21.79
C PHE A 208 -47.28 2.60 22.34
N LEU A 209 -46.39 1.75 22.89
CA LEU A 209 -46.79 0.44 23.43
C LEU A 209 -47.74 0.57 24.63
N ARG A 210 -47.52 1.55 25.52
CA ARG A 210 -48.47 1.80 26.62
C ARG A 210 -49.85 2.24 26.13
N GLY A 211 -49.90 3.02 25.05
CA GLY A 211 -51.15 3.37 24.38
C GLY A 211 -51.88 2.14 23.85
N ILE A 212 -51.14 1.21 23.21
CA ILE A 212 -51.69 -0.10 22.79
C ILE A 212 -52.24 -0.85 24.01
N ASP A 213 -51.44 -1.02 25.06
CA ASP A 213 -51.84 -1.77 26.27
C ASP A 213 -53.08 -1.16 26.94
N HIS A 214 -53.22 0.16 26.92
CA HIS A 214 -54.40 0.84 27.45
C HIS A 214 -55.65 0.52 26.63
N VAL A 215 -55.58 0.68 25.30
CA VAL A 215 -56.71 0.39 24.41
C VAL A 215 -57.10 -1.09 24.49
N LEU A 216 -56.13 -2.00 24.52
CA LEU A 216 -56.40 -3.44 24.64
C LEU A 216 -57.12 -3.81 25.94
N LYS A 217 -56.88 -3.10 27.05
CA LYS A 217 -57.60 -3.32 28.31
C LYS A 217 -59.04 -2.84 28.28
N GLU A 218 -59.31 -1.80 27.50
CA GLU A 218 -60.67 -1.25 27.35
C GLU A 218 -61.52 -2.03 26.35
N LEU A 219 -60.89 -2.69 25.39
CA LEU A 219 -61.58 -3.54 24.44
C LEU A 219 -62.01 -4.84 25.14
N PRO A 220 -63.32 -5.16 25.19
CA PRO A 220 -63.76 -6.44 25.73
C PRO A 220 -63.18 -7.57 24.88
N GLU A 221 -62.58 -8.57 25.53
CA GLU A 221 -62.25 -9.83 24.84
C GLU A 221 -63.56 -10.37 24.27
N LEU A 222 -63.63 -10.48 22.93
CA LEU A 222 -64.71 -11.23 22.29
C LEU A 222 -64.60 -12.66 22.80
N ALA A 223 -65.40 -13.00 23.81
CA ALA A 223 -65.62 -14.38 24.19
C ALA A 223 -66.08 -15.10 22.92
N ASP A 224 -65.36 -16.16 22.54
CA ASP A 224 -65.70 -17.01 21.40
C ASP A 224 -67.21 -17.27 21.38
N GLU A 225 -67.91 -16.68 20.39
CA GLU A 225 -69.27 -17.06 20.06
C GLU A 225 -69.24 -18.47 19.48
N LYS A 226 -69.12 -19.46 20.37
CA LYS A 226 -69.66 -20.80 20.19
C LYS A 226 -70.82 -20.97 21.15
N ALA A 227 -71.99 -20.52 20.73
CA ALA A 227 -73.29 -20.96 21.21
C ALA A 227 -74.28 -20.96 20.04
#